data_AF-A0A4Q2SFG7-F1
#
_entry.id   AF-A0A4Q2SFG7-F1
#
_cell.length_a   1.000
_cell.length_b   1.000
_cell.length_c   1.000
_cell.angle_alpha   90.00
_cell.angle_beta   90.00
_cell.angle_gamma   90.00
#
_symmetry.space_group_name_H-M   'P 1'
#
loop_
_entity.id
_entity.type
_entity.pdbx_description
1 polymer ?
#
loop_
_entity_poly.entity_id
_entity_poly.type
_entity_poly.pdbx_seq_one_letter_code
_entity_poly.pdbx_strand_id
1 'polypeptide(L)'
;MAENKTPEELEAEIAIQREQLAGTVDELAAKLDVKSQAQQKVAALKDSATTDDGRPRNEVLAAAGSLVAMAVVLILWRRRANH
;
A
#
# COMPACT_ATOMS: atom_id res chain seq x y z
N MET A 1 31.68 -32.88 -11.87
CA MET A 1 32.67 -32.81 -10.78
C MET A 1 32.08 -31.86 -9.76
N ALA A 2 31.76 -32.33 -8.55
CA ALA A 2 31.34 -31.42 -7.49
C ALA A 2 32.59 -30.61 -7.11
N GLU A 3 32.54 -29.30 -7.33
CA GLU A 3 33.56 -28.39 -6.83
C GLU A 3 33.57 -28.51 -5.30
N ASN A 4 34.64 -29.10 -4.76
CA ASN A 4 34.88 -29.14 -3.32
C ASN A 4 35.30 -27.73 -2.89
N LYS A 5 34.33 -26.84 -2.69
CA LYS A 5 34.53 -25.54 -2.07
C LYS A 5 35.16 -25.74 -0.69
N THR A 6 36.12 -24.90 -0.33
CA THR A 6 36.71 -24.98 1.01
C THR A 6 35.70 -24.52 2.06
N PRO A 7 35.82 -24.96 3.32
CA PRO A 7 34.94 -24.49 4.39
C PRO A 7 34.89 -22.96 4.51
N GLU A 8 36.02 -22.26 4.30
CA GLU A 8 36.06 -20.80 4.35
C GLU A 8 35.24 -20.15 3.22
N GLU A 9 35.25 -20.74 2.02
CA GLU A 9 34.47 -20.25 0.87
C GLU A 9 32.97 -20.40 1.10
N LEU A 10 32.54 -21.51 1.72
CA LEU A 10 31.13 -21.74 2.09
C LEU A 10 30.65 -20.75 3.16
N GLU A 11 31.50 -20.43 4.15
CA GLU A 11 31.16 -19.43 5.18
C GLU A 11 31.00 -18.03 4.59
N ALA A 12 31.88 -17.64 3.66
CA ALA A 12 31.78 -16.37 2.96
C ALA A 12 30.48 -16.26 2.14
N GLU A 13 30.09 -17.32 1.43
CA GLU A 13 28.83 -17.36 0.66
C GLU A 13 27.59 -17.28 1.55
N ILE A 14 27.61 -17.95 2.71
CA ILE A 14 26.52 -17.87 3.68
C ILE A 14 26.38 -16.45 4.22
N ALA A 15 27.50 -15.76 4.50
CA ALA A 15 27.46 -14.37 4.96
C ALA A 15 26.82 -13.45 3.91
N ILE A 16 27.22 -13.58 2.64
CA ILE A 16 26.66 -12.79 1.53
C ILE A 16 25.17 -13.09 1.33
N GLN A 17 24.77 -14.36 1.37
CA GLN A 17 23.36 -14.73 1.21
C GLN A 17 22.49 -14.20 2.36
N ARG A 18 23.00 -14.20 3.60
CA ARG A 18 22.28 -13.63 4.74
C ARG A 18 22.03 -12.13 4.58
N GLU A 19 23.00 -11.39 4.05
CA GLU A 19 22.85 -9.97 3.77
C GLU A 19 21.82 -9.71 2.66
N GLN A 20 21.85 -10.48 1.58
CA GLN A 20 20.85 -10.40 0.50
C GLN A 20 19.43 -10.73 0.98
N LEU A 21 19.29 -11.74 1.83
CA LEU A 21 18.01 -12.10 2.44
C LEU A 21 17.50 -11.02 3.38
N ALA A 22 18.39 -10.41 4.19
CA ALA A 22 18.03 -9.31 5.06
C ALA A 22 17.45 -8.13 4.26
N GLY A 23 18.14 -7.70 3.20
CA GLY A 23 17.64 -6.63 2.33
C GLY A 23 16.31 -6.97 1.65
N THR A 24 16.10 -8.22 1.25
CA THR A 24 14.84 -8.68 0.65
C THR A 24 13.69 -8.68 1.66
N VAL A 25 13.95 -9.09 2.91
CA VAL A 25 12.97 -9.06 4.00
C VAL A 25 12.59 -7.63 4.35
N ASP A 26 13.56 -6.71 4.40
CA ASP A 26 13.32 -5.29 4.67
C ASP A 26 12.43 -4.65 3.58
N GLU A 27 12.71 -4.94 2.30
CA GLU A 27 11.88 -4.46 1.19
C GLU A 27 10.46 -5.02 1.27
N LEU A 28 10.30 -6.31 1.59
CA LEU A 28 8.99 -6.93 1.73
C LEU A 28 8.22 -6.37 2.92
N ALA A 29 8.88 -6.14 4.04
CA ALA A 29 8.30 -5.51 5.22
C ALA A 29 7.81 -4.09 4.90
N ALA A 30 8.62 -3.28 4.20
CA ALA A 30 8.23 -1.94 3.77
C ALA A 30 7.00 -1.97 2.84
N LYS A 31 6.94 -2.89 1.88
CA LYS A 31 5.76 -3.04 1.01
C LYS A 31 4.50 -3.47 1.77
N LEU A 32 4.64 -4.38 2.74
CA LEU A 32 3.52 -4.82 3.57
C LEU A 32 3.02 -3.70 4.48
N ASP A 33 3.91 -2.88 5.03
CA ASP A 33 3.54 -1.72 5.83
C ASP A 33 2.73 -0.71 4.99
N VAL A 34 3.20 -0.36 3.79
CA VAL A 34 2.46 0.53 2.87
C VAL A 34 1.07 -0.02 2.55
N LYS A 35 0.96 -1.34 2.30
CA LYS A 35 -0.33 -1.99 2.05
C LYS A 35 -1.26 -1.92 3.26
N SER A 36 -0.73 -2.19 4.45
CA SER A 36 -1.47 -2.11 5.72
C SER A 36 -1.98 -0.68 5.96
N GLN A 37 -1.11 0.32 5.80
CA GLN A 37 -1.48 1.73 5.92
C GLN A 37 -2.57 2.13 4.91
N ALA A 38 -2.47 1.66 3.66
CA ALA A 38 -3.49 1.93 2.65
C ALA A 38 -4.84 1.31 3.03
N GLN A 39 -4.85 0.06 3.51
CA GLN A 39 -6.06 -0.62 3.99
C GLN A 39 -6.68 0.10 5.18
N GLN A 40 -5.87 0.55 6.15
CA GLN A 40 -6.33 1.33 7.29
C GLN A 40 -6.96 2.66 6.87
N LYS A 41 -6.35 3.38 5.92
CA LYS A 41 -6.94 4.62 5.39
C LYS A 41 -8.27 4.38 4.70
N VAL A 42 -8.39 3.31 3.92
CA VAL A 42 -9.66 2.93 3.28
C VAL A 42 -10.71 2.54 4.32
N ALA A 43 -10.34 1.78 5.35
CA ALA A 43 -11.23 1.43 6.45
C ALA A 43 -11.71 2.69 7.19
N ALA A 44 -10.81 3.60 7.55
CA ALA A 44 -11.13 4.86 8.22
C ALA A 44 -12.05 5.76 7.35
N LEU A 45 -11.84 5.79 6.04
CA LEU A 45 -12.72 6.50 5.11
C LEU A 45 -14.09 5.84 5.01
N LYS A 46 -14.15 4.51 5.00
CA LYS A 46 -15.41 3.76 4.99
C LYS A 46 -16.20 3.98 6.28
N ASP A 47 -15.53 3.94 7.42
CA ASP A 47 -16.13 4.21 8.73
C ASP A 47 -16.61 5.66 8.82
N SER A 48 -15.81 6.63 8.35
CA SER A 48 -16.22 8.04 8.27
C SER A 48 -17.35 8.30 7.27
N ALA A 49 -17.49 7.45 6.25
CA ALA A 49 -18.55 7.55 5.23
C ALA A 49 -19.82 6.75 5.60
N THR A 50 -19.81 5.98 6.69
CA THR A 50 -20.97 5.20 7.14
C THR A 50 -21.53 5.84 8.42
N THR A 51 -22.72 6.44 8.33
CA THR A 51 -23.46 6.92 9.52
C THR A 51 -24.09 5.75 10.27
N ASP A 52 -24.17 5.86 11.60
CA ASP A 52 -24.62 4.86 12.60
C ASP A 52 -25.98 4.16 12.39
N ASP A 53 -26.74 4.48 11.33
CA ASP A 53 -28.15 4.08 11.22
C ASP A 53 -28.45 2.95 10.20
N GLY A 54 -27.44 2.39 9.54
CA GLY A 54 -27.61 1.16 8.73
C GLY A 54 -28.66 1.22 7.60
N ARG A 55 -29.12 2.42 7.21
CA ARG A 55 -30.06 2.62 6.09
C ARG A 55 -29.61 3.78 5.21
N PRO A 56 -29.42 3.58 3.90
CA PRO A 56 -29.15 4.68 2.98
C PRO A 56 -30.40 5.56 2.88
N ARG A 57 -30.36 6.73 3.53
CA ARG A 57 -31.32 7.81 3.26
C ARG A 57 -30.96 8.40 1.89
N ASN A 58 -31.78 8.07 0.90
CA ASN A 58 -31.75 8.55 -0.50
C ASN A 58 -31.46 10.06 -0.66
N GLU A 59 -31.87 10.90 0.29
CA GLU A 59 -31.59 12.35 0.27
C GLU A 59 -30.12 12.70 0.59
N VAL A 60 -29.43 11.88 1.40
CA VAL A 60 -28.02 12.12 1.79
C VAL A 60 -27.06 11.57 0.74
N LEU A 61 -27.47 10.54 -0.01
CA LEU A 61 -26.75 10.01 -1.18
C LEU A 61 -26.60 11.05 -2.31
N ALA A 62 -27.61 11.91 -2.50
CA ALA A 62 -27.55 12.98 -3.51
C ALA A 62 -26.60 14.12 -3.10
N ALA A 63 -26.60 14.49 -1.82
CA ALA A 63 -25.72 15.54 -1.30
C ALA A 63 -24.25 15.10 -1.20
N ALA A 64 -23.98 13.91 -0.67
CA ALA A 64 -22.62 13.40 -0.49
C ALA A 64 -21.94 12.98 -1.82
N GLY A 65 -22.71 12.47 -2.79
CA GLY A 65 -22.17 12.11 -4.11
C GLY A 65 -21.61 13.30 -4.89
N SER A 66 -22.20 14.49 -4.71
CA SER A 66 -21.77 15.72 -5.38
C SER A 66 -20.37 16.17 -5.00
N LEU A 67 -19.99 16.05 -3.72
CA LEU A 67 -18.67 16.45 -3.22
C LEU A 67 -17.56 15.51 -3.72
N VAL A 68 -17.83 14.21 -3.77
CA VAL A 68 -16.90 13.21 -4.31
C VAL A 68 -16.72 13.41 -5.82
N ALA A 69 -17.81 13.60 -6.56
CA ALA A 69 -17.74 13.90 -7.99
C ALA A 69 -16.95 15.19 -8.27
N MET A 70 -17.19 16.25 -7.49
CA MET A 70 -16.50 17.53 -7.63
C MET A 70 -14.99 17.41 -7.30
N ALA A 71 -14.64 16.62 -6.28
CA ALA A 71 -13.25 16.34 -5.94
C ALA A 71 -12.52 15.57 -7.05
N VAL A 72 -13.17 14.55 -7.64
CA VAL A 72 -12.61 13.78 -8.77
C VAL A 72 -12.38 14.67 -9.98
N VAL A 73 -13.34 15.53 -10.34
CA VAL A 73 -13.20 16.49 -11.44
C VAL A 73 -12.04 17.46 -11.19
N LEU A 74 -11.93 18.02 -9.97
CA LEU A 74 -10.82 18.91 -9.59
C LEU A 74 -9.45 18.24 -9.70
N ILE A 75 -9.34 16.97 -9.28
CA ILE A 75 -8.09 16.20 -9.35
C ILE A 75 -7.69 15.96 -10.80
N LEU A 76 -8.64 15.57 -11.66
CA LEU A 76 -8.38 15.35 -13.08
C LEU A 76 -7.99 16.65 -13.78
N TRP A 77 -8.63 17.77 -13.43
CA TRP A 77 -8.31 19.08 -14.00
C TRP A 77 -6.91 19.54 -13.60
N ARG A 78 -6.54 19.40 -12.31
CA ARG A 78 -5.17 19.69 -11.83
C ARG A 78 -4.12 18.81 -12.51
N ARG A 79 -4.40 17.52 -12.70
CA ARG A 79 -3.48 16.61 -13.40
C ARG A 79 -3.28 17.02 -14.85
N ARG A 80 -4.35 17.42 -15.55
CA ARG A 80 -4.26 17.86 -16.94
C ARG A 80 -3.59 19.23 -17.10
N ALA A 81 -3.71 20.12 -16.12
CA ALA A 81 -3.08 21.44 -16.17
C ALA A 81 -1.59 21.43 -15.80
N ASN A 82 -1.13 20.41 -15.06
CA ASN A 82 0.27 20.22 -14.67
C ASN A 82 1.09 19.36 -15.67
N HIS A 83 0.43 18.81 -16.69
CA HIS A 83 1.07 18.09 -17.81
C HIS A 83 1.09 18.98 -19.05
#